data_AF-A0A937TCH1-F1
#
_entry.id   AF-A0A937TCH1-F1
#
_cell.length_a   1.000
_cell.length_b   1.000
_cell.length_c   1.000
_cell.angle_alpha   90.00
_cell.angle_beta   90.00
_cell.angle_gamma   90.00
#
_symmetry.space_group_name_H-M   'P 1'
#
loop_
_entity.id
_entity.type
_entity.pdbx_description
1 polymer ?
#
loop_
_entity_poly.entity_id
_entity_poly.type
_entity_poly.pdbx_seq_one_letter_code
_entity_poly.pdbx_strand_id
1 'polypeptide(L)' 'MTEIEFIIAREILDSRGNSTIEVEVALMGGAWGRAAVPSGASTGVHQVSELG' A
#
# COMPACT_ATOMS: atom_id res chain seq x y z
N MET A 1 20.25 5.34 10.38
CA MET A 1 20.24 4.35 9.29
C MET A 1 18.84 4.36 8.67
N THR A 2 18.68 4.89 7.46
CA THR A 2 17.35 5.06 6.80
C THR A 2 17.15 4.13 5.60
N GLU A 3 18.06 3.18 5.40
CA GLU A 3 17.96 2.18 4.35
C GLU A 3 16.82 1.21 4.65
N ILE A 4 16.08 0.83 3.61
CA ILE A 4 14.99 -0.14 3.70
C ILE A 4 15.58 -1.52 3.95
N GLU A 5 15.08 -2.18 4.99
CA GLU A 5 15.46 -3.55 5.34
C GLU A 5 14.51 -4.55 4.67
N PHE A 6 13.19 -4.34 4.79
CA PHE A 6 12.20 -5.17 4.12
C PHE A 6 10.93 -4.40 3.76
N ILE A 7 10.21 -4.96 2.79
CA ILE A 7 8.89 -4.53 2.33
C ILE A 7 8.01 -5.77 2.23
N ILE A 8 6.83 -5.74 2.86
CA ILE A 8 5.84 -6.82 2.79
C ILE A 8 4.51 -6.21 2.33
N ALA A 9 3.93 -6.78 1.27
CA ALA A 9 2.61 -6.43 0.79
C ALA A 9 1.62 -7.57 1.06
N ARG A 10 0.36 -7.23 1.32
CA ARG A 10 -0.75 -8.18 1.47
C ARG A 10 -2.04 -7.59 0.90
N GLU A 11 -2.89 -8.48 0.41
CA GLU A 11 -4.25 -8.13 0.02
C GLU A 11 -5.13 -8.01 1.29
N ILE A 12 -5.92 -6.94 1.34
CA ILE A 12 -6.90 -6.64 2.39
C ILE A 12 -8.22 -6.21 1.73
N LEU A 13 -9.30 -6.11 2.52
CA LEU A 13 -10.56 -5.54 2.06
C LEU A 13 -10.71 -4.10 2.53
N ASP A 14 -11.18 -3.23 1.65
CA ASP A 14 -11.58 -1.87 2.02
C ASP A 14 -12.95 -1.84 2.72
N SER A 15 -13.43 -0.63 3.06
CA SER A 15 -14.72 -0.45 3.73
C SER A 15 -15.95 -0.86 2.89
N ARG A 16 -15.78 -1.09 1.58
CA ARG A 16 -16.83 -1.55 0.65
C ARG A 16 -16.71 -3.05 0.34
N GLY A 17 -15.70 -3.73 0.88
CA GLY A 17 -15.43 -5.14 0.63
C GLY A 17 -14.65 -5.40 -0.67
N ASN A 18 -14.06 -4.37 -1.28
CA ASN A 18 -13.19 -4.53 -2.45
C ASN A 18 -11.78 -4.89 -2.00
N SER A 19 -11.14 -5.82 -2.70
CA SER A 19 -9.72 -6.12 -2.55
C SER A 19 -8.86 -4.88 -2.79
N THR A 20 -7.88 -4.66 -1.92
CA THR A 20 -6.86 -3.61 -2.05
C THR A 20 -5.56 -4.05 -1.37
N ILE A 21 -4.49 -3.26 -1.48
CA ILE A 21 -3.16 -3.60 -0.99
C ILE A 21 -2.80 -2.78 0.24
N GLU A 22 -2.24 -3.47 1.25
CA GLU A 22 -1.56 -2.87 2.39
C GLU A 22 -0.07 -3.23 2.33
N VAL A 23 0.78 -2.23 2.57
CA VAL A 23 2.25 -2.39 2.60
C VAL A 23 2.80 -2.01 3.95
N GLU A 24 3.70 -2.84 4.46
CA GLU A 24 4.54 -2.57 5.62
C GLU A 24 6.00 -2.42 5.17
N VAL A 25 6.69 -1.41 5.72
CA VAL A 25 8.10 -1.13 5.45
C VAL A 25 8.85 -1.01 6.78
N ALA A 26 9.99 -1.66 6.88
CA ALA A 26 10.95 -1.45 7.97
C ALA A 26 12.29 -0.97 7.44
N LEU A 27 12.94 -0.11 8.23
CA LEU A 27 14.29 0.40 7.96
C LEU A 27 15.29 -0.28 8.88
N MET A 28 16.53 -0.42 8.42
CA MET A 28 17.63 -0.99 9.22
C MET A 28 17.90 -0.24 10.53
N GLY A 29 17.40 1.00 10.66
CA GLY A 29 17.44 1.80 11.89
C GLY A 29 16.32 1.49 12.90
N GLY A 30 15.48 0.48 12.66
CA GLY A 30 14.38 0.06 13.53
C GLY A 30 13.07 0.84 13.37
N ALA A 31 13.04 1.87 12.52
CA ALA A 31 11.80 2.55 12.17
C ALA A 31 10.94 1.67 11.25
N TRP A 32 9.61 1.72 11.44
CA TRP A 32 8.66 0.98 10.60
C TRP A 32 7.39 1.79 10.37
N GLY A 33 6.68 1.46 9.29
CA GLY A 33 5.42 2.10 8.94
C GLY A 33 4.56 1.20 8.06
N ARG A 34 3.25 1.51 8.04
CA ARG A 34 2.25 0.75 7.28
C ARG A 34 1.27 1.70 6.60
N ALA A 35 0.93 1.40 5.36
CA ALA A 35 -0.02 2.18 4.56
C ALA A 35 -0.91 1.26 3.71
N ALA A 36 -2.21 1.57 3.69
CA ALA A 36 -3.19 0.93 2.82
C ALA A 36 -3.54 1.84 1.66
N VAL A 37 -3.68 1.27 0.46
CA VAL A 37 -4.14 2.00 -0.73
C VAL A 37 -5.67 2.12 -0.67
N PRO A 38 -6.26 3.31 -0.86
CA PRO A 38 -7.72 3.42 -0.96
C PRO A 38 -8.21 2.85 -2.29
N SER A 39 -9.22 1.98 -2.29
CA SER A 39 -9.85 1.51 -3.52
C SER A 39 -10.71 2.60 -4.16
N GLY A 40 -10.71 2.71 -5.49
CA GLY A 40 -11.74 3.43 -6.25
C GLY A 40 -11.80 4.97 -6.13
N ALA A 41 -10.71 5.67 -5.81
CA ALA A 41 -10.61 7.13 -5.94
C ALA A 41 -10.04 7.59 -7.32
N SER A 42 -10.14 6.74 -8.34
CA SER A 42 -9.60 6.97 -9.68
C SER A 42 -10.67 7.34 -10.70
N THR A 43 -11.17 8.58 -10.71
CA THR A 43 -12.03 9.11 -11.79
C THR A 43 -11.31 10.16 -12.65
N GLY A 44 -9.99 10.27 -12.55
CA GLY A 44 -9.19 11.21 -13.36
C GLY A 44 -8.71 10.58 -14.66
N VAL A 45 -8.86 11.29 -15.78
CA VAL A 45 -8.46 10.86 -17.15
C VAL A 45 -6.96 10.57 -17.34
N HIS A 46 -6.12 10.78 -16.33
CA HIS A 46 -4.66 10.53 -16.35
C HIS A 46 -4.19 9.65 -15.19
N GLN A 47 -5.07 8.86 -14.58
CA GLN A 47 -4.67 8.00 -13.46
C GLN A 47 -4.04 6.68 -13.91
N VAL A 48 -3.14 6.17 -13.08
CA VAL A 48 -2.54 4.85 -13.23
C VAL A 48 -3.56 3.82 -12.77
N SER A 49 -3.81 2.81 -13.60
CA SER A 49 -4.71 1.71 -13.26
C SER A 49 -4.20 0.96 -12.03
N GLU A 50 -5.12 0.61 -11.14
CA GLU A 50 -4.85 -0.43 -10.13
C GLU A 50 -4.60 -1.76 -10.84
N LEU A 51 -3.68 -2.57 -10.30
CA LEU A 51 -3.39 -3.90 -10.81
C LEU A 51 -4.46 -4.85 -10.26
N GLY A 52 -5.32 -5.36 -11.13
CA GLY A 52 -6.37 -6.34 -10.81
C GLY A 52 -5.96 -7.78 -11.03
#